data_AF-A0A0W0GH27-F1
#
_entry.id   AF-A0A0W0GH27-F1
#
_cell.length_a   1.000
_cell.length_b   1.000
_cell.length_c   1.000
_cell.angle_alpha   90.00
_cell.angle_beta   90.00
_cell.angle_gamma   90.00
#
_symmetry.space_group_name_H-M   'P 1'
#
loop_
_entity.id
_entity.type
_entity.pdbx_description
1 polymer ?
#
loop_
_entity_poly.entity_id
_entity_poly.type
_entity_poly.pdbx_seq_one_letter_code
_entity_poly.pdbx_strand_id
1 'polypeptide(L)'
;MERLYIALAALLGGAVAAALGWLESKEAFDLRKFGSSIFRSLIAGMVLALSSSLAGPVDVAALLYAFLGGAGVDVIGNRLSGNFGNGSFPLAREAPEDSEES
;
A
#
# COMPACT_ATOMS: atom_id res chain seq x y z
N MET A 1 -1.71 23.81 4.29
CA MET A 1 -0.38 23.17 4.36
C MET A 1 -0.50 21.79 5.00
N GLU A 2 -1.15 21.69 6.15
CA GLU A 2 -1.55 20.46 6.84
C GLU A 2 -2.06 19.29 5.97
N ARG A 3 -3.01 19.55 5.07
CA ARG A 3 -3.56 18.51 4.16
C ARG A 3 -2.51 17.91 3.23
N LEU A 4 -1.52 18.71 2.80
CA LEU A 4 -0.43 18.23 1.96
C LEU A 4 0.46 17.26 2.75
N TYR A 5 0.74 17.55 4.02
CA TYR A 5 1.52 16.65 4.88
C TYR A 5 0.81 15.31 5.10
N ILE A 6 -0.51 15.31 5.28
CA ILE A 6 -1.31 14.08 5.37
C ILE A 6 -1.26 13.29 4.06
N ALA A 7 -1.45 13.95 2.93
CA ALA A 7 -1.37 13.29 1.63
C ALA A 7 0.03 12.69 1.37
N LEU A 8 1.10 13.42 1.72
CA LEU A 8 2.48 12.95 1.60
C LEU A 8 2.78 11.79 2.55
N ALA A 9 2.28 11.83 3.79
CA ALA A 9 2.45 10.74 4.76
C ALA A 9 1.77 9.46 4.25
N ALA A 10 0.54 9.56 3.74
CA ALA A 10 -0.15 8.42 3.14
C ALA A 10 0.56 7.88 1.88
N LEU A 11 1.03 8.78 1.02
CA LEU A 11 1.81 8.39 -0.16
C LEU A 11 3.10 7.66 0.23
N LEU A 12 3.82 8.16 1.24
CA LEU A 12 5.01 7.51 1.80
C LEU A 12 4.68 6.13 2.38
N GLY A 13 3.58 6.00 3.10
CA GLY A 13 3.13 4.72 3.66
C GLY A 13 2.90 3.66 2.60
N GLY A 14 2.17 4.00 1.54
CA GLY A 14 1.95 3.09 0.42
C GLY A 14 3.22 2.81 -0.38
N ALA A 15 4.10 3.81 -0.58
CA ALA A 15 5.38 3.60 -1.25
C ALA A 15 6.31 2.65 -0.47
N VAL A 16 6.35 2.77 0.86
CA VAL A 16 7.11 1.86 1.73
C VAL A 16 6.52 0.45 1.68
N ALA A 17 5.19 0.32 1.76
CA ALA A 17 4.53 -0.99 1.63
C ALA A 17 4.83 -1.66 0.29
N ALA A 18 4.77 -0.91 -0.80
CA ALA A 18 5.11 -1.39 -2.14
C ALA A 18 6.58 -1.81 -2.26
N ALA A 19 7.49 -1.03 -1.70
CA ALA A 19 8.92 -1.34 -1.70
C ALA A 19 9.21 -2.62 -0.89
N LEU A 20 8.59 -2.77 0.29
CA LEU A 20 8.73 -3.98 1.11
C LEU A 20 8.15 -5.21 0.38
N GLY A 21 6.95 -5.08 -0.20
CA GLY A 21 6.34 -6.16 -0.96
C GLY A 21 7.17 -6.59 -2.18
N TRP A 22 7.83 -5.64 -2.85
CA TRP A 22 8.79 -5.93 -3.92
C TRP A 22 10.03 -6.67 -3.41
N LEU A 23 10.62 -6.21 -2.31
CA LEU A 23 11.80 -6.87 -1.73
C LEU A 23 11.49 -8.30 -1.28
N GLU A 24 10.30 -8.54 -0.74
CA GLU A 24 9.83 -9.87 -0.34
C GLU A 24 9.55 -10.79 -1.53
N SER A 25 9.10 -10.26 -2.67
CA SER A 25 8.75 -11.07 -3.84
C SER A 25 9.97 -11.65 -4.58
N LYS A 26 11.16 -11.07 -4.40
CA LYS A 26 12.40 -11.42 -5.13
C LYS A 26 12.27 -11.32 -6.65
N GLU A 27 11.27 -10.59 -7.15
CA GLU A 27 11.07 -10.36 -8.59
C GLU A 27 11.94 -9.20 -9.10
N ALA A 28 12.22 -9.20 -10.41
CA ALA A 28 12.80 -8.04 -11.07
C ALA A 28 11.87 -6.82 -10.92
N PHE A 29 12.45 -5.64 -10.71
CA PHE A 29 11.68 -4.42 -10.55
C PHE A 29 10.89 -4.10 -11.84
N ASP A 30 9.58 -3.98 -11.72
CA ASP A 30 8.68 -3.55 -12.79
C ASP A 30 8.03 -2.21 -12.42
N LEU A 31 8.36 -1.18 -13.19
CA LEU A 31 7.87 0.18 -12.96
C LEU A 31 6.35 0.30 -13.11
N ARG A 32 5.70 -0.48 -13.97
CA ARG A 32 4.23 -0.44 -14.10
C ARG A 32 3.55 -1.04 -12.88
N LYS A 33 4.06 -2.17 -12.39
CA LYS A 33 3.55 -2.83 -11.18
C LYS A 33 3.71 -1.92 -9.96
N PHE A 34 4.90 -1.34 -9.78
CA PHE A 34 5.18 -0.40 -8.71
C PHE A 34 4.34 0.89 -8.84
N GLY A 35 4.18 1.41 -10.06
CA GLY A 35 3.35 2.59 -10.34
C GLY A 35 1.88 2.41 -9.95
N SER A 36 1.33 1.19 -10.06
CA SER A 36 -0.04 0.90 -9.61
C SER A 36 -0.19 1.06 -8.08
N SER A 37 0.81 0.63 -7.30
CA SER A 37 0.84 0.86 -5.85
C SER A 37 0.90 2.34 -5.51
N ILE A 38 1.77 3.09 -6.18
CA ILE A 38 1.89 4.55 -5.99
C ILE A 38 0.58 5.27 -6.32
N PHE A 39 -0.14 4.82 -7.34
CA PHE A 39 -1.44 5.39 -7.70
C PHE A 39 -2.51 5.10 -6.63
N ARG A 40 -2.54 3.88 -6.06
CA ARG A 40 -3.44 3.53 -4.96
C ARG A 40 -3.15 4.35 -3.70
N SER A 41 -1.86 4.52 -3.36
CA SER A 41 -1.45 5.33 -2.22
C SER A 41 -1.74 6.82 -2.42
N LEU A 42 -1.67 7.31 -3.66
CA LEU A 42 -2.12 8.67 -4.03
C LEU A 42 -3.62 8.85 -3.77
N ILE A 43 -4.45 7.88 -4.18
CA ILE A 43 -5.90 7.90 -3.92
C ILE A 43 -6.16 7.90 -2.41
N ALA A 44 -5.48 7.03 -1.65
CA ALA A 44 -5.59 7.00 -0.19
C ALA A 44 -5.22 8.36 0.43
N GLY A 45 -4.13 8.97 -0.04
CA GLY A 45 -3.70 10.30 0.39
C GLY A 45 -4.72 11.40 0.09
N MET A 46 -5.37 11.38 -1.07
CA MET A 46 -6.46 12.31 -1.38
C MET A 46 -7.65 12.12 -0.45
N VAL A 47 -8.09 10.88 -0.22
CA VAL A 47 -9.21 10.59 0.69
C VAL A 47 -8.89 11.08 2.10
N LEU A 48 -7.73 10.71 2.64
CA LEU A 48 -7.31 11.10 3.99
C LEU A 48 -7.14 12.63 4.14
N ALA A 49 -6.57 13.29 3.13
CA ALA A 49 -6.39 14.74 3.14
C ALA A 49 -7.71 15.51 3.04
N LEU A 50 -8.71 14.97 2.34
CA LEU A 50 -10.06 15.54 2.30
C LEU A 50 -10.79 15.31 3.63
N SER A 51 -10.69 14.09 4.18
CA SER A 51 -11.29 13.70 5.46
C SER A 51 -10.68 14.43 6.66
N SER A 52 -9.43 14.89 6.59
CA SER A 52 -8.79 15.61 7.70
C SER A 52 -9.50 16.93 8.05
N SER A 53 -10.26 17.50 7.11
CA SER A 53 -11.09 18.68 7.37
C SER A 53 -12.19 18.45 8.42
N LEU A 54 -12.60 17.19 8.62
CA LEU A 54 -13.60 16.78 9.62
C LEU A 54 -12.96 16.35 10.95
N ALA A 55 -11.66 16.02 10.94
CA ALA A 55 -11.00 15.32 12.05
C ALA A 55 -10.29 16.25 13.05
N GLY A 56 -10.13 17.54 12.73
CA GLY A 56 -9.46 18.51 13.61
C GLY A 56 -8.00 18.79 13.22
N PRO A 57 -7.17 19.31 14.17
CA PRO A 57 -5.80 19.74 13.90
C PRO A 57 -4.89 18.59 13.48
N VAL A 58 -3.88 18.89 12.65
CA VAL A 58 -2.89 17.91 12.23
C VAL A 58 -1.79 17.79 13.27
N ASP A 59 -1.78 16.66 13.98
CA ASP A 59 -0.74 16.27 14.92
C ASP A 59 0.07 15.06 14.39
N VAL A 60 1.07 14.64 15.18
CA VAL A 60 1.93 13.50 14.84
C VAL A 60 1.11 12.21 14.67
N ALA A 61 0.06 12.03 15.47
CA ALA A 61 -0.81 10.86 15.38
C ALA A 61 -1.57 10.85 14.05
N ALA A 62 -2.10 11.99 13.59
CA ALA A 62 -2.77 12.11 12.31
C ALA A 62 -1.84 11.74 11.14
N LEU A 63 -0.57 12.13 11.19
CA LEU A 63 0.42 11.75 10.17
C LEU A 63 0.73 10.24 10.21
N LEU A 64 0.84 9.65 11.40
CA LEU A 64 1.03 8.20 11.56
C LEU A 64 -0.17 7.43 11.01
N TYR A 65 -1.39 7.84 11.32
CA TYR A 65 -2.61 7.22 10.78
C TYR A 65 -2.71 7.38 9.27
N ALA A 66 -2.30 8.53 8.73
CA ALA A 66 -2.29 8.74 7.29
C ALA A 66 -1.29 7.78 6.62
N PHE A 67 -0.08 7.65 7.17
CA PHE A 67 0.93 6.69 6.73
C PHE A 67 0.41 5.26 6.75
N LEU A 68 -0.13 4.81 7.89
CA LEU A 68 -0.70 3.47 8.04
C LEU A 68 -1.89 3.25 7.08
N GLY A 69 -2.72 4.26 6.87
CA GLY A 69 -3.83 4.22 5.92
C GLY A 69 -3.35 4.03 4.49
N GLY A 70 -2.33 4.77 4.07
CA GLY A 70 -1.71 4.60 2.74
C GLY A 70 -1.07 3.22 2.55
N ALA A 71 -0.33 2.73 3.55
CA ALA A 71 0.24 1.39 3.56
C ALA A 71 -0.85 0.30 3.48
N GLY A 72 -1.92 0.44 4.28
CA GLY A 72 -3.04 -0.49 4.32
C GLY A 72 -3.82 -0.56 3.01
N VAL A 73 -4.13 0.60 2.39
CA VAL A 73 -4.80 0.64 1.09
C VAL A 73 -3.95 -0.04 0.02
N ASP A 74 -2.64 0.17 0.04
CA ASP A 74 -1.75 -0.51 -0.91
C ASP A 74 -1.78 -2.03 -0.71
N VAL A 75 -1.54 -2.52 0.51
CA VAL A 75 -1.55 -3.96 0.83
C VAL A 75 -2.87 -4.63 0.44
N ILE A 76 -4.01 -4.02 0.78
CA ILE A 76 -5.33 -4.53 0.41
C ILE A 76 -5.52 -4.49 -1.11
N GLY A 77 -5.19 -3.38 -1.74
CA GLY A 77 -5.26 -3.24 -3.19
C GLY A 77 -4.41 -4.28 -3.91
N ASN A 78 -3.24 -4.59 -3.38
CA ASN A 78 -2.34 -5.58 -3.95
C ASN A 78 -2.85 -7.00 -3.78
N ARG A 79 -3.43 -7.33 -2.61
CA ARG A 79 -4.12 -8.61 -2.37
C ARG A 79 -5.28 -8.82 -3.35
N LEU A 80 -6.12 -7.80 -3.52
CA LEU A 80 -7.24 -7.85 -4.45
C LEU A 80 -6.73 -8.06 -5.88
N SER A 81 -5.75 -7.27 -6.31
CA SER A 81 -5.16 -7.37 -7.65
C SER A 81 -4.50 -8.73 -7.90
N GLY A 82 -3.85 -9.32 -6.89
CA GLY A 82 -3.24 -10.65 -6.94
C GLY A 82 -4.25 -11.78 -7.15
N ASN A 83 -5.42 -11.70 -6.51
CA ASN A 83 -6.50 -12.68 -6.71
C ASN A 83 -7.09 -12.65 -8.13
N PHE A 84 -6.99 -11.51 -8.83
CA PHE A 84 -7.41 -11.36 -10.22
C PHE A 84 -6.25 -11.55 -11.22
N GLY A 85 -5.10 -12.07 -10.79
CA GLY A 85 -3.94 -12.34 -11.67
C GLY A 85 -3.12 -11.10 -12.09
N ASN A 86 -3.45 -9.92 -11.54
CA ASN A 86 -2.88 -8.62 -11.92
C ASN A 86 -2.15 -7.94 -10.74
N GLY A 87 -1.74 -8.71 -9.72
CA GLY A 87 -1.10 -8.19 -8.51
C GLY A 87 0.24 -7.52 -8.79
N SER A 88 0.54 -6.42 -8.11
CA SER A 88 1.86 -5.78 -8.24
C SER A 88 2.94 -6.63 -7.56
N PHE A 89 2.61 -7.30 -6.45
CA PHE A 89 3.49 -8.26 -5.77
C PHE A 89 2.68 -9.40 -5.16
N PRO A 90 3.05 -10.68 -5.39
CA PRO A 90 2.47 -11.78 -4.63
C PRO A 90 2.95 -11.69 -3.18
N LEU A 91 2.02 -11.48 -2.24
CA LEU A 91 2.31 -11.79 -0.83
C LEU A 91 2.44 -13.31 -0.74
N ALA A 92 3.46 -13.80 -0.04
CA ALA A 92 3.80 -15.22 0.05
C ALA A 92 2.52 -16.08 0.20
N ARG A 93 2.18 -16.84 -0.87
CA ARG A 93 1.30 -17.99 -0.73
C ARG A 93 2.18 -19.06 -0.12
N GLU A 94 1.88 -19.49 1.11
CA GLU A 94 2.33 -20.80 1.56
C GLU A 94 1.92 -21.79 0.47
N ALA A 95 2.92 -22.42 -0.17
CA ALA A 95 2.67 -23.59 -0.97
C ALA A 95 2.00 -24.61 -0.03
N PRO A 96 0.94 -25.32 -0.44
CA PRO A 96 0.57 -26.52 0.28
C PRO A 96 1.79 -27.45 0.25
N GLU A 97 2.45 -27.59 1.40
CA GLU A 97 3.38 -28.68 1.66
C GLU A 97 2.65 -29.99 1.40
N ASP A 98 3.26 -30.81 0.54
CA ASP A 98 3.23 -32.26 0.51
C ASP A 98 1.88 -32.96 0.72
N SER A 99 1.36 -33.46 -0.40
CA SER A 99 0.89 -34.84 -0.40
C SER A 99 1.69 -35.59 -1.46
N GLU A 100 2.86 -36.06 -1.03
CA GLU A 100 3.63 -37.12 -1.68
C GLU A 100 2.74 -38.34 -1.97
N GLU A 101 3.03 -38.96 -3.11
CA GLU A 101 2.89 -40.39 -3.43
C GLU A 101 1.67 -41.17 -2.89
N SER A 102 0.80 -41.60 -3.80
CA SER A 102 0.35 -43.01 -3.95
C SER A 102 -0.31 -43.25 -5.30
#